data_AF-A0A9X3LU48-F1
#
_entry.id   AF-A0A9X3LU48-F1
#
_cell.length_a   1.000
_cell.length_b   1.000
_cell.length_c   1.000
_cell.angle_alpha   90.00
_cell.angle_beta   90.00
_cell.angle_gamma   90.00
#
_symmetry.space_group_name_H-M   'P 1'
#
loop_
_entity.id
_entity.type
_entity.pdbx_description
1 polymer ?
#
loop_
_entity_poly.entity_id
_entity_poly.type
_entity_poly.pdbx_seq_one_letter_code
_entity_poly.pdbx_strand_id
1 'polypeptide(L)'
;MANPFSKGWKYLMQSFDSAIDENADPKVQIEQAANAAKEQHNAITRQAAEIIGQKKQLEIKLNRLRETQADQQAKTKTALQMADKAAAEGDSAKAQEFNNTAEALASQLVATEQQLADLTTQYGAAEQAAKQAEEEQRRSEARLEEQLAEVNRLRAQVDQANMQEMSAQAMDTIGQFNADDSVPTLDGVRDKIERRYATALGQQELAESTATGAEGVMAEIEAGQAGADVAATSKLAEIRAAMEKEAATAGELTPGTESGGAQGVEAGQSDASAKPEHD
;
A
#
# COMPACT_ATOMS: atom_id res chain seq x y z
N MET A 1 1.62 37.85 -23.74
CA MET A 1 2.59 36.98 -24.46
C MET A 1 3.10 35.94 -23.47
N ALA A 2 3.14 34.65 -23.84
CA ALA A 2 3.53 33.59 -22.91
C ALA A 2 5.05 33.35 -22.97
N ASN A 3 5.76 33.56 -21.86
CA ASN A 3 7.23 33.45 -21.81
C ASN A 3 7.71 32.00 -21.98
N PRO A 4 8.43 31.64 -23.06
CA PRO A 4 8.86 30.27 -23.32
C PRO A 4 9.85 29.73 -22.26
N PHE A 5 10.65 30.61 -21.64
CA PHE A 5 11.60 30.25 -20.57
C PHE A 5 10.93 29.62 -19.34
N SER A 6 9.71 30.06 -18.98
CA SER A 6 8.98 29.52 -17.82
C SER A 6 8.54 28.06 -18.00
N LYS A 7 8.37 27.61 -19.25
CA LYS A 7 7.97 26.23 -19.57
C LYS A 7 9.17 25.28 -19.49
N GLY A 8 10.32 25.69 -20.00
CA GLY A 8 11.56 24.90 -19.93
C GLY A 8 11.98 24.59 -18.49
N TRP A 9 11.92 25.58 -17.59
CA TRP A 9 12.25 25.37 -16.18
C TRP A 9 11.23 24.48 -15.46
N LYS A 10 9.95 24.54 -15.84
CA LYS A 10 8.92 23.66 -15.30
C LYS A 10 9.08 22.20 -15.75
N TYR A 11 9.47 21.96 -17.01
CA TYR A 11 9.85 20.62 -17.46
C TYR A 11 11.15 20.12 -16.81
N LEU A 12 12.14 20.99 -16.59
CA LEU A 12 13.38 20.62 -15.90
C LEU A 12 13.11 20.22 -14.43
N MET A 13 12.30 21.00 -13.71
CA MET A 13 11.82 20.63 -12.37
C MET A 13 11.00 19.35 -12.40
N GLN A 14 10.07 19.18 -13.34
CA GLN A 14 9.24 17.98 -13.43
C GLN A 14 10.07 16.72 -13.77
N SER A 15 11.12 16.84 -14.58
CA SER A 15 12.08 15.74 -14.81
C SER A 15 12.97 15.46 -13.60
N PHE A 16 13.23 16.45 -12.74
CA PHE A 16 13.92 16.24 -11.46
C PHE A 16 13.00 15.60 -10.42
N ASP A 17 11.76 16.08 -10.25
CA ASP A 17 10.76 15.48 -9.37
C ASP A 17 10.47 14.03 -9.77
N SER A 18 10.20 13.76 -11.06
CA SER A 18 9.93 12.39 -11.51
C SER A 18 11.15 11.47 -11.35
N ALA A 19 12.38 11.95 -11.58
CA ALA A 19 13.58 11.15 -11.35
C ALA A 19 13.93 10.96 -9.86
N ILE A 20 13.41 11.80 -8.97
CA ILE A 20 13.60 11.69 -7.51
C ILE A 20 12.55 10.75 -6.89
N ASP A 21 11.30 10.83 -7.33
CA ASP A 21 10.18 10.05 -6.77
C ASP A 21 10.12 8.62 -7.34
N GLU A 22 10.50 8.42 -8.62
CA GLU A 22 10.45 7.12 -9.31
C GLU A 22 11.73 6.27 -9.13
N ASN A 23 12.78 6.84 -8.52
CA ASN A 23 14.03 6.14 -8.17
C ASN A 23 14.53 6.51 -6.76
N ALA A 24 13.64 6.51 -5.77
CA ALA A 24 14.03 6.63 -4.38
C ALA A 24 14.92 5.43 -3.98
N ASP A 25 16.22 5.69 -3.75
CA ASP A 25 17.24 4.68 -3.36
C ASP A 25 16.63 3.70 -2.33
N PRO A 26 16.67 2.37 -2.58
CA PRO A 26 16.14 1.39 -1.64
C PRO A 26 16.61 1.59 -0.19
N LYS A 27 17.82 2.12 0.03
CA LYS A 27 18.33 2.49 1.36
C LYS A 27 17.46 3.54 2.07
N VAL A 28 17.00 4.56 1.33
CA VAL A 28 16.14 5.63 1.84
C VAL A 28 14.76 5.06 2.19
N GLN A 29 14.19 4.20 1.35
CA GLN A 29 12.91 3.54 1.65
C GLN A 29 13.01 2.64 2.90
N ILE A 30 14.09 1.86 3.01
CA ILE A 30 14.36 1.02 4.20
C ILE A 30 14.55 1.88 5.46
N GLU A 31 15.18 3.05 5.36
CA GLU A 31 15.32 3.98 6.48
C GLU A 31 14.00 4.64 6.88
N GLN A 32 13.18 5.06 5.90
CA GLN A 32 11.83 5.56 6.16
C GLN A 32 10.96 4.51 6.88
N ALA A 33 10.99 3.26 6.42
CA ALA A 33 10.31 2.15 7.08
C ALA A 33 10.80 1.93 8.52
N ALA A 34 12.12 1.95 8.74
CA ALA A 34 12.71 1.82 10.07
C ALA A 34 12.32 2.97 11.01
N ASN A 35 12.18 4.19 10.49
CA ASN A 35 11.77 5.35 11.28
C ASN A 35 10.26 5.34 11.57
N ALA A 36 9.43 4.95 10.61
CA ALA A 36 7.98 4.75 10.80
C ALA A 36 7.68 3.67 11.85
N ALA A 37 8.42 2.55 11.82
CA ALA A 37 8.32 1.49 12.83
C ALA A 37 8.64 2.01 14.25
N LYS A 38 9.74 2.76 14.41
CA LYS A 38 10.10 3.40 15.68
C LYS A 38 9.06 4.40 16.13
N GLU A 39 8.53 5.22 15.23
CA GLU A 39 7.49 6.21 15.56
C GLU A 39 6.19 5.55 16.01
N GLN A 40 5.76 4.47 15.35
CA GLN A 40 4.62 3.66 15.78
C GLN A 40 4.83 3.07 17.18
N HIS A 41 5.99 2.48 17.46
CA HIS A 41 6.33 1.99 18.80
C HIS A 41 6.31 3.14 19.83
N ASN A 42 6.91 4.28 19.52
CA ASN A 42 6.94 5.45 20.41
C ASN A 42 5.54 6.04 20.64
N ALA A 43 4.60 5.93 19.70
CA ALA A 43 3.20 6.30 19.89
C ALA A 43 2.51 5.34 20.89
N ILE A 44 2.64 4.03 20.69
CA ILE A 44 2.08 3.00 21.58
C ILE A 44 2.65 3.13 23.00
N THR A 45 3.96 3.30 23.14
CA THR A 45 4.64 3.48 24.43
C THR A 45 4.19 4.76 25.16
N ARG A 46 3.92 5.86 24.44
CA ARG A 46 3.33 7.08 25.04
C ARG A 46 1.91 6.85 25.53
N GLN A 47 1.05 6.24 24.71
CA GLN A 47 -0.32 5.90 25.09
C GLN A 47 -0.36 4.96 26.31
N ALA A 48 0.51 3.96 26.36
CA ALA A 48 0.64 3.08 27.52
C ALA A 48 1.07 3.84 28.78
N ALA A 49 2.07 4.74 28.66
CA ALA A 49 2.51 5.58 29.78
C ALA A 49 1.39 6.49 30.33
N GLU A 50 0.53 7.03 29.46
CA GLU A 50 -0.64 7.82 29.87
C GLU A 50 -1.66 6.97 30.65
N ILE A 51 -2.02 5.78 30.16
CA ILE A 51 -2.97 4.87 30.82
C ILE A 51 -2.42 4.38 32.17
N ILE A 52 -1.15 3.96 32.22
CA ILE A 52 -0.46 3.56 33.46
C ILE A 52 -0.38 4.74 34.44
N GLY A 53 -0.12 5.95 33.93
CA GLY A 53 -0.13 7.18 34.71
C GLY A 53 -1.49 7.49 35.36
N GLN A 54 -2.59 7.35 34.61
CA GLN A 54 -3.95 7.50 35.11
C GLN A 54 -4.26 6.48 36.23
N LYS A 55 -3.94 5.18 36.01
CA LYS A 55 -4.02 4.15 37.06
C LYS A 55 -3.24 4.56 38.32
N LYS A 56 -2.01 5.07 38.17
CA LYS A 56 -1.18 5.46 39.32
C LYS A 56 -1.75 6.67 40.08
N GLN A 57 -2.36 7.62 39.37
CA GLN A 57 -3.09 8.74 40.01
C GLN A 57 -4.30 8.25 40.81
N LEU A 58 -5.05 7.26 40.30
CA LEU A 58 -6.15 6.63 41.04
C LEU A 58 -5.64 5.91 42.29
N GLU A 59 -4.54 5.16 42.18
CA GLU A 59 -3.88 4.48 43.32
C GLU A 59 -3.53 5.46 44.46
N ILE A 60 -2.93 6.61 44.13
CA ILE A 60 -2.55 7.65 45.09
C ILE A 60 -3.78 8.25 45.77
N LYS A 61 -4.82 8.59 44.98
CA LYS A 61 -6.10 9.10 45.53
C LYS A 61 -6.73 8.08 46.48
N LEU A 62 -6.70 6.80 46.12
CA LEU A 62 -7.33 5.71 46.86
C LEU A 62 -6.61 5.47 48.20
N ASN A 63 -5.27 5.50 48.21
CA ASN A 63 -4.49 5.41 49.45
C ASN A 63 -4.74 6.61 50.38
N ARG A 64 -4.79 7.84 49.87
CA ARG A 64 -5.12 9.04 50.66
C ARG A 64 -6.55 8.99 51.22
N LEU A 65 -7.49 8.44 50.47
CA LEU A 65 -8.89 8.32 50.90
C LEU A 65 -9.05 7.24 51.99
N ARG A 66 -8.30 6.12 51.90
CA ARG A 66 -8.19 5.12 52.98
C ARG A 66 -7.62 5.70 54.27
N GLU A 67 -6.59 6.54 54.18
CA GLU A 67 -6.04 7.26 55.34
C GLU A 67 -7.09 8.19 55.98
N THR A 68 -7.85 8.91 55.15
CA THR A 68 -8.95 9.79 55.59
C THR A 68 -10.07 8.99 56.29
N GLN A 69 -10.46 7.83 55.73
CA GLN A 69 -11.42 6.90 56.33
C GLN A 69 -10.93 6.42 57.71
N ALA A 70 -9.65 6.02 57.82
CA ALA A 70 -9.09 5.51 59.07
C ALA A 70 -9.07 6.58 60.18
N ASP A 71 -8.72 7.83 59.85
CA ASP A 71 -8.78 8.97 60.77
C ASP A 71 -10.22 9.30 61.19
N GLN A 72 -11.18 9.31 60.26
CA GLN A 72 -12.60 9.49 60.57
C GLN A 72 -13.14 8.37 61.46
N GLN A 73 -12.78 7.11 61.21
CA GLN A 73 -13.14 5.98 62.07
C GLN A 73 -12.54 6.11 63.47
N ALA A 74 -11.28 6.53 63.59
CA ALA A 74 -10.62 6.76 64.88
C ALA A 74 -11.33 7.87 65.67
N LYS A 75 -11.60 9.01 65.03
CA LYS A 75 -12.33 10.15 65.64
C LYS A 75 -13.75 9.77 66.06
N THR A 76 -14.48 9.02 65.23
CA THR A 76 -15.83 8.54 65.55
C THR A 76 -15.81 7.62 66.78
N LYS A 77 -14.87 6.67 66.85
CA LYS A 77 -14.67 5.79 68.02
C LYS A 77 -14.34 6.59 69.28
N THR A 78 -13.46 7.59 69.19
CA THR A 78 -13.13 8.46 70.32
C THR A 78 -14.35 9.28 70.79
N ALA A 79 -15.16 9.82 69.87
CA ALA A 79 -16.38 10.55 70.23
C ALA A 79 -17.39 9.66 70.96
N LEU A 80 -17.62 8.44 70.48
CA LEU A 80 -18.47 7.45 71.16
C LEU A 80 -17.95 7.08 72.56
N GLN A 81 -16.64 6.79 72.70
CA GLN A 81 -16.02 6.51 73.99
C GLN A 81 -16.18 7.67 75.00
N MET A 82 -16.13 8.92 74.51
CA MET A 82 -16.35 10.11 75.33
C MET A 82 -17.83 10.28 75.71
N ALA A 83 -18.77 9.92 74.82
CA ALA A 83 -20.20 9.89 75.11
C ALA A 83 -20.54 8.83 76.16
N ASP A 84 -20.06 7.60 75.99
CA ASP A 84 -20.24 6.48 76.93
C ASP A 84 -19.69 6.83 78.31
N LYS A 85 -18.51 7.45 78.36
CA LYS A 85 -17.90 7.92 79.61
C LYS A 85 -18.74 9.00 80.29
N ALA A 86 -19.18 10.02 79.56
CA ALA A 86 -20.02 11.08 80.12
C ALA A 86 -21.37 10.53 80.64
N ALA A 87 -21.97 9.57 79.92
CA ALA A 87 -23.17 8.88 80.35
C ALA A 87 -22.96 8.06 81.64
N ALA A 88 -21.84 7.34 81.75
CA ALA A 88 -21.46 6.60 82.95
C ALA A 88 -21.15 7.51 84.15
N GLU A 89 -20.65 8.72 83.91
CA GLU A 89 -20.44 9.78 84.91
C GLU A 89 -21.74 10.51 85.29
N GLY A 90 -22.87 10.24 84.61
CA GLY A 90 -24.19 10.85 84.86
C GLY A 90 -24.42 12.19 84.15
N ASP A 91 -23.47 12.67 83.34
CA ASP A 91 -23.55 13.93 82.60
C ASP A 91 -24.28 13.72 81.26
N SER A 92 -25.62 13.61 81.34
CA SER A 92 -26.47 13.34 80.19
C SER A 92 -26.41 14.42 79.10
N ALA A 93 -26.14 15.68 79.46
CA ALA A 93 -26.06 16.77 78.49
C ALA A 93 -24.80 16.61 77.62
N LYS A 94 -23.65 16.41 78.27
CA LYS A 94 -22.36 16.23 77.60
C LYS A 94 -22.27 14.92 76.83
N ALA A 95 -22.90 13.85 77.32
CA ALA A 95 -23.05 12.60 76.58
C ALA A 95 -23.79 12.84 75.25
N GLN A 96 -24.84 13.66 75.25
CA GLN A 96 -25.60 13.98 74.04
C GLN A 96 -24.79 14.87 73.06
N GLU A 97 -23.97 15.81 73.55
CA GLU A 97 -23.05 16.59 72.70
C GLU A 97 -22.02 15.70 71.97
N PHE A 98 -21.43 14.72 72.68
CA PHE A 98 -20.50 13.77 72.08
C PHE A 98 -21.20 12.81 71.11
N ASN A 99 -22.43 12.36 71.39
CA ASN A 99 -23.23 11.56 70.46
C ASN A 99 -23.54 12.33 69.17
N ASN A 100 -24.00 13.58 69.25
CA ASN A 100 -24.23 14.43 68.07
C ASN A 100 -22.93 14.60 67.24
N THR A 101 -21.78 14.70 67.91
CA THR A 101 -20.47 14.75 67.26
C THR A 101 -20.11 13.44 66.55
N ALA A 102 -20.40 12.29 67.19
CA ALA A 102 -20.19 10.97 66.61
C ALA A 102 -21.10 10.72 65.39
N GLU A 103 -22.37 11.15 65.44
CA GLU A 103 -23.31 11.07 64.30
C GLU A 103 -22.84 11.90 63.10
N ALA A 104 -22.32 13.12 63.34
CA ALA A 104 -21.74 13.96 62.29
C ALA A 104 -20.49 13.32 61.66
N LEU A 105 -19.60 12.75 62.48
CA LEU A 105 -18.40 12.04 61.99
C LEU A 105 -18.75 10.74 61.25
N ALA A 106 -19.73 9.98 61.72
CA ALA A 106 -20.23 8.78 61.06
C ALA A 106 -20.87 9.11 59.70
N SER A 107 -21.61 10.22 59.60
CA SER A 107 -22.18 10.71 58.33
C SER A 107 -21.08 11.06 57.32
N GLN A 108 -19.99 11.70 57.77
CA GLN A 108 -18.82 11.96 56.91
C GLN A 108 -18.09 10.69 56.51
N LEU A 109 -17.95 9.73 57.43
CA LEU A 109 -17.33 8.43 57.17
C LEU A 109 -18.07 7.66 56.08
N VAL A 110 -19.40 7.59 56.14
CA VAL A 110 -20.23 6.91 55.12
C VAL A 110 -20.02 7.55 53.73
N ALA A 111 -19.91 8.88 53.65
CA ALA A 111 -19.60 9.56 52.40
C ALA A 111 -18.20 9.21 51.86
N THR A 112 -17.18 9.14 52.73
CA THR A 112 -15.83 8.68 52.37
C THR A 112 -15.83 7.23 51.89
N GLU A 113 -16.60 6.34 52.53
CA GLU A 113 -16.68 4.93 52.18
C GLU A 113 -17.37 4.70 50.84
N GLN A 114 -18.39 5.49 50.49
CA GLN A 114 -19.00 5.52 49.16
C GLN A 114 -17.98 5.95 48.08
N GLN A 115 -17.27 7.07 48.31
CA GLN A 115 -16.21 7.52 47.41
C GLN A 115 -15.09 6.48 47.22
N LEU A 116 -14.78 5.71 48.28
CA LEU A 116 -13.78 4.64 48.24
C LEU A 116 -14.25 3.46 47.39
N ALA A 117 -15.53 3.08 47.45
CA ALA A 117 -16.11 2.05 46.60
C ALA A 117 -16.10 2.45 45.12
N ASP A 118 -16.53 3.69 44.80
CA ASP A 118 -16.51 4.25 43.44
C ASP A 118 -15.09 4.29 42.87
N LEU A 119 -14.13 4.76 43.68
CA LEU A 119 -12.73 4.89 43.28
C LEU A 119 -12.04 3.53 43.14
N THR A 120 -12.43 2.53 43.95
CA THR A 120 -11.95 1.14 43.80
C THR A 120 -12.45 0.51 42.51
N THR A 121 -13.70 0.78 42.13
CA THR A 121 -14.27 0.33 40.84
C THR A 121 -13.53 0.96 39.66
N GLN A 122 -13.28 2.27 39.70
CA GLN A 122 -12.48 2.98 38.69
C GLN A 122 -11.03 2.47 38.63
N TYR A 123 -10.40 2.22 39.77
CA TYR A 123 -9.05 1.65 39.85
C TYR A 123 -8.99 0.25 39.21
N GLY A 124 -9.97 -0.62 39.48
CA GLY A 124 -10.04 -1.96 38.87
C GLY A 124 -10.14 -1.91 37.34
N ALA A 125 -10.95 -1.01 36.79
CA ALA A 125 -11.04 -0.79 35.36
C ALA A 125 -9.71 -0.24 34.77
N ALA A 126 -9.09 0.74 35.44
CA ALA A 126 -7.80 1.28 35.03
C ALA A 126 -6.64 0.27 35.15
N GLU A 127 -6.71 -0.68 36.09
CA GLU A 127 -5.75 -1.78 36.20
C GLU A 127 -5.85 -2.75 35.01
N GLN A 128 -7.06 -3.06 34.55
CA GLN A 128 -7.27 -3.88 33.35
C GLN A 128 -6.77 -3.16 32.08
N ALA A 129 -7.10 -1.88 31.93
CA ALA A 129 -6.63 -1.07 30.80
C ALA A 129 -5.10 -0.94 30.79
N ALA A 130 -4.46 -0.74 31.95
CA ALA A 130 -3.00 -0.71 32.06
C ALA A 130 -2.35 -2.04 31.67
N LYS A 131 -2.91 -3.19 32.09
CA LYS A 131 -2.40 -4.53 31.70
C LYS A 131 -2.49 -4.74 30.18
N GLN A 132 -3.58 -4.32 29.55
CA GLN A 132 -3.73 -4.39 28.10
C GLN A 132 -2.69 -3.49 27.40
N ALA A 133 -2.50 -2.26 27.87
CA ALA A 133 -1.52 -1.33 27.31
C ALA A 133 -0.06 -1.79 27.50
N GLU A 134 0.28 -2.40 28.64
CA GLU A 134 1.58 -3.06 28.88
C GLU A 134 1.80 -4.23 27.90
N GLU A 135 0.76 -5.04 27.64
CA GLU A 135 0.85 -6.14 26.66
C GLU A 135 1.00 -5.61 25.21
N GLU A 136 0.26 -4.57 24.83
CA GLU A 136 0.38 -3.92 23.53
C GLU A 136 1.75 -3.27 23.32
N GLN A 137 2.31 -2.60 24.34
CA GLN A 137 3.66 -2.05 24.32
C GLN A 137 4.69 -3.17 24.11
N ARG A 138 4.59 -4.28 24.85
CA ARG A 138 5.49 -5.43 24.69
C ARG A 138 5.36 -6.11 23.31
N ARG A 139 4.14 -6.27 22.80
CA ARG A 139 3.90 -6.77 21.42
C ARG A 139 4.46 -5.81 20.37
N SER A 140 4.39 -4.50 20.61
CA SER A 140 4.97 -3.49 19.73
C SER A 140 6.49 -3.51 19.75
N GLU A 141 7.11 -3.75 20.91
CA GLU A 141 8.55 -3.87 21.07
C GLU A 141 9.10 -5.07 20.29
N ALA A 142 8.47 -6.23 20.42
CA ALA A 142 8.84 -7.43 19.66
C ALA A 142 8.73 -7.24 18.14
N ARG A 143 7.65 -6.59 17.66
CA ARG A 143 7.50 -6.27 16.22
C ARG A 143 8.54 -5.26 15.74
N LEU A 144 8.89 -4.27 16.58
CA LEU A 144 9.95 -3.31 16.24
C LEU A 144 11.31 -4.00 16.10
N GLU A 145 11.63 -4.94 16.99
CA GLU A 145 12.87 -5.73 16.91
C GLU A 145 12.94 -6.56 15.63
N GLU A 146 11.85 -7.26 15.29
CA GLU A 146 11.73 -8.03 14.05
C GLU A 146 11.89 -7.15 12.80
N GLN A 147 11.18 -6.02 12.74
CA GLN A 147 11.27 -5.06 11.63
C GLN A 147 12.67 -4.46 11.49
N LEU A 148 13.35 -4.15 12.61
CA LEU A 148 14.72 -3.63 12.57
C LEU A 148 15.74 -4.70 12.14
N ALA A 149 15.52 -5.97 12.48
CA ALA A 149 16.33 -7.07 11.97
C ALA A 149 16.17 -7.24 10.44
N GLU A 150 14.94 -7.15 9.92
CA GLU A 150 14.66 -7.18 8.49
C GLU A 150 15.26 -5.97 7.76
N VAL A 151 15.08 -4.76 8.28
CA VAL A 151 15.72 -3.51 7.80
C VAL A 151 17.23 -3.67 7.65
N ASN A 152 17.91 -4.26 8.64
CA ASN A 152 19.35 -4.49 8.58
C ASN A 152 19.73 -5.52 7.51
N ARG A 153 18.93 -6.59 7.36
CA ARG A 153 19.11 -7.61 6.33
C ARG A 153 18.88 -7.06 4.92
N LEU A 154 17.92 -6.17 4.73
CA LEU A 154 17.64 -5.51 3.46
C LEU A 154 18.76 -4.52 3.10
N ARG A 155 19.23 -3.71 4.06
CA ARG A 155 20.39 -2.82 3.87
C ARG A 155 21.63 -3.57 3.38
N ALA A 156 21.98 -4.69 4.03
CA ALA A 156 23.12 -5.51 3.62
C ALA A 156 22.97 -6.09 2.20
N GLN A 157 21.76 -6.45 1.77
CA GLN A 157 21.49 -6.89 0.40
C GLN A 157 21.64 -5.76 -0.61
N VAL A 158 21.15 -4.55 -0.30
CA VAL A 158 21.32 -3.37 -1.16
C VAL A 158 22.81 -2.98 -1.26
N ASP A 159 23.56 -3.00 -0.15
CA ASP A 159 25.02 -2.78 -0.18
C ASP A 159 25.74 -3.82 -1.05
N GLN A 160 25.34 -5.10 -0.97
CA GLN A 160 25.89 -6.17 -1.81
C GLN A 160 25.52 -6.02 -3.30
N ALA A 161 24.31 -5.56 -3.62
CA ALA A 161 23.88 -5.28 -4.98
C ALA A 161 24.64 -4.08 -5.56
N ASN A 162 24.69 -2.95 -4.84
CA ASN A 162 25.38 -1.74 -5.26
C ASN A 162 26.88 -1.98 -5.50
N MET A 163 27.55 -2.84 -4.72
CA MET A 163 28.94 -3.24 -5.00
C MET A 163 29.09 -4.03 -6.31
N GLN A 164 28.15 -4.92 -6.63
CA GLN A 164 28.15 -5.64 -7.90
C GLN A 164 27.88 -4.70 -9.08
N GLU A 165 26.93 -3.78 -8.94
CA GLU A 165 26.64 -2.75 -9.94
C GLU A 165 27.83 -1.83 -10.17
N MET A 166 28.47 -1.30 -9.12
CA MET A 166 29.68 -0.48 -9.27
C MET A 166 30.84 -1.27 -9.90
N SER A 167 31.01 -2.55 -9.56
CA SER A 167 32.02 -3.40 -10.18
C SER A 167 31.71 -3.66 -11.67
N ALA A 168 30.45 -3.90 -12.02
CA ALA A 168 30.02 -4.10 -13.40
C ALA A 168 30.16 -2.81 -14.21
N GLN A 169 29.76 -1.66 -13.66
CA GLN A 169 29.89 -0.34 -14.28
C GLN A 169 31.35 0.06 -14.48
N ALA A 170 32.24 -0.26 -13.52
CA ALA A 170 33.68 -0.06 -13.69
C ALA A 170 34.25 -0.94 -14.82
N MET A 171 33.82 -2.20 -14.93
CA MET A 171 34.22 -3.09 -16.02
C MET A 171 33.64 -2.66 -17.38
N ASP A 172 32.41 -2.18 -17.43
CA ASP A 172 31.80 -1.61 -18.64
C ASP A 172 32.50 -0.32 -19.08
N THR A 173 32.81 0.57 -18.14
CA THR A 173 33.63 1.77 -18.39
C THR A 173 34.99 1.40 -18.98
N ILE A 174 35.67 0.41 -18.41
CA ILE A 174 36.93 -0.14 -18.96
C ILE A 174 36.69 -0.79 -20.33
N GLY A 175 35.58 -1.49 -20.53
CA GLY A 175 35.17 -2.09 -21.80
C GLY A 175 35.01 -1.04 -22.91
N GLN A 176 34.33 0.07 -22.61
CA GLN A 176 34.17 1.21 -23.52
C GLN A 176 35.52 1.84 -23.88
N PHE A 177 36.47 1.95 -22.94
CA PHE A 177 37.85 2.39 -23.24
C PHE A 177 38.65 1.40 -24.09
N ASN A 178 38.31 0.11 -24.10
CA ASN A 178 38.93 -0.90 -24.98
C ASN A 178 38.19 -1.08 -26.32
N ALA A 179 36.96 -0.59 -26.43
CA ALA A 179 36.08 -0.69 -27.60
C ALA A 179 35.87 0.65 -28.32
N ASP A 180 36.76 1.62 -28.11
CA ASP A 180 36.74 2.91 -28.82
C ASP A 180 37.18 2.72 -30.29
N ASP A 181 36.21 2.34 -31.13
CA ASP A 181 36.31 2.14 -32.59
C ASP A 181 36.50 3.49 -33.35
N SER A 182 36.86 4.57 -32.63
CA SER A 182 37.20 5.89 -33.18
C SER A 182 38.54 5.93 -33.93
N VAL A 183 39.20 4.78 -34.13
CA VAL A 183 40.37 4.63 -35.00
C VAL A 183 39.94 3.95 -36.31
N PRO A 184 39.80 4.68 -37.43
CA PRO A 184 39.29 4.10 -38.67
C PRO A 184 40.08 2.87 -39.13
N THR A 185 39.43 1.70 -39.12
CA THR A 185 40.01 0.47 -39.64
C THR A 185 40.27 0.60 -41.14
N LEU A 186 41.34 -0.04 -41.64
CA LEU A 186 41.71 0.05 -43.06
C LEU A 186 40.61 -0.49 -43.99
N ASP A 187 39.83 -1.47 -43.54
CA ASP A 187 38.69 -2.00 -44.29
C ASP A 187 37.50 -1.02 -44.30
N GLY A 188 37.20 -0.32 -43.19
CA GLY A 188 36.19 0.75 -43.18
C GLY A 188 36.55 1.95 -44.09
N VAL A 189 37.84 2.19 -44.31
CA VAL A 189 38.33 3.16 -45.30
C VAL A 189 38.18 2.62 -46.73
N ARG A 190 38.51 1.35 -46.98
CA ARG A 190 38.31 0.67 -48.27
C ARG A 190 36.84 0.73 -48.71
N ASP A 191 35.91 0.32 -47.86
CA ASP A 191 34.46 0.34 -48.14
C ASP A 191 33.95 1.73 -48.55
N LYS A 192 34.48 2.79 -47.90
CA LYS A 192 34.11 4.18 -48.22
C LYS A 192 34.68 4.65 -49.56
N ILE A 193 35.86 4.15 -49.96
CA ILE A 193 36.45 4.40 -51.29
C ILE A 193 35.64 3.67 -52.36
N GLU A 194 35.36 2.38 -52.18
CA GLU A 194 34.60 1.56 -53.13
C GLU A 194 33.19 2.10 -53.33
N ARG A 195 32.49 2.49 -52.26
CA ARG A 195 31.16 3.10 -52.34
C ARG A 195 31.17 4.45 -53.08
N ARG A 196 32.22 5.27 -52.91
CA ARG A 196 32.40 6.50 -53.69
C ARG A 196 32.70 6.22 -55.16
N TYR A 197 33.51 5.21 -55.46
CA TYR A 197 33.85 4.82 -56.82
C TYR A 197 32.62 4.30 -57.58
N ALA A 198 31.84 3.40 -56.96
CA ALA A 198 30.57 2.92 -57.52
C ALA A 198 29.55 4.05 -57.73
N THR A 199 29.46 5.01 -56.80
CA THR A 199 28.58 6.18 -56.95
C THR A 199 29.01 7.05 -58.14
N ALA A 200 30.32 7.23 -58.36
CA ALA A 200 30.84 8.00 -59.50
C ALA A 200 30.60 7.28 -60.84
N LEU A 201 30.77 5.95 -60.90
CA LEU A 201 30.45 5.16 -62.09
C LEU A 201 28.95 5.24 -62.44
N GLY A 202 28.07 5.03 -61.45
CA GLY A 202 26.63 5.11 -61.66
C GLY A 202 26.15 6.49 -62.12
N GLN A 203 26.84 7.57 -61.72
CA GLN A 203 26.58 8.92 -62.22
C GLN A 203 27.05 9.13 -63.67
N GLN A 204 28.08 8.43 -64.14
CA GLN A 204 28.46 8.42 -65.56
C GLN A 204 27.46 7.60 -66.40
N GLU A 205 27.04 6.43 -65.94
CA GLU A 205 26.01 5.62 -66.63
C GLU A 205 24.66 6.36 -66.72
N LEU A 206 24.28 7.13 -65.70
CA LEU A 206 23.11 8.02 -65.75
C LEU A 206 23.28 9.17 -66.76
N ALA A 207 24.49 9.72 -66.90
CA ALA A 207 24.77 10.77 -67.89
C ALA A 207 24.73 10.24 -69.34
N GLU A 208 25.19 9.00 -69.57
CA GLU A 208 25.13 8.38 -70.90
C GLU A 208 23.72 7.90 -71.29
N SER A 209 22.96 7.34 -70.34
CA SER A 209 21.58 6.89 -70.58
C SER A 209 20.59 8.05 -70.76
N THR A 210 20.75 9.16 -70.03
CA THR A 210 19.91 10.35 -70.23
C THR A 210 20.14 11.05 -71.58
N ALA A 211 21.31 10.86 -72.21
CA ALA A 211 21.60 11.37 -73.55
C ALA A 211 20.98 10.52 -74.69
N THR A 212 20.49 9.31 -74.40
CA THR A 212 20.01 8.36 -75.43
C THR A 212 18.56 7.86 -75.24
N GLY A 213 17.94 8.07 -74.06
CA GLY A 213 16.61 7.53 -73.75
C GLY A 213 15.43 8.53 -73.66
N ALA A 214 15.66 9.83 -73.82
CA ALA A 214 14.70 10.87 -73.40
C ALA A 214 13.35 10.90 -74.15
N GLU A 215 13.25 10.36 -75.36
CA GLU A 215 12.02 10.37 -76.17
C GLU A 215 11.15 9.10 -76.01
N GLY A 216 11.65 8.03 -75.38
CA GLY A 216 10.89 6.79 -75.20
C GLY A 216 10.07 6.74 -73.90
N VAL A 217 10.65 7.24 -72.80
CA VAL A 217 10.11 7.03 -71.44
C VAL A 217 8.79 7.77 -71.19
N MET A 218 8.55 8.91 -71.86
CA MET A 218 7.33 9.70 -71.65
C MET A 218 6.06 9.01 -72.18
N ALA A 219 6.18 8.13 -73.19
CA ALA A 219 5.05 7.37 -73.74
C ALA A 219 4.66 6.14 -72.89
N GLU A 220 5.61 5.55 -72.17
CA GLU A 220 5.36 4.37 -71.34
C GLU A 220 4.69 4.74 -70.00
N ILE A 221 4.91 5.96 -69.51
CA ILE A 221 4.25 6.49 -68.30
C ILE A 221 2.75 6.72 -68.51
N GLU A 222 2.32 7.25 -69.67
CA GLU A 222 0.90 7.40 -70.01
C GLU A 222 0.18 6.05 -70.12
N ALA A 223 0.85 5.03 -70.71
CA ALA A 223 0.29 3.67 -70.79
C ALA A 223 0.15 3.00 -69.41
N GLY A 224 1.08 3.25 -68.48
CA GLY A 224 1.06 2.69 -67.13
C GLY A 224 -0.07 3.21 -66.24
N GLN A 225 -0.47 4.48 -66.38
CA GLN A 225 -1.50 5.07 -65.52
C GLN A 225 -2.91 4.52 -65.81
N ALA A 226 -3.25 4.23 -67.08
CA ALA A 226 -4.55 3.66 -67.43
C ALA A 226 -4.78 2.24 -66.86
N GLY A 227 -3.72 1.47 -66.63
CA GLY A 227 -3.80 0.14 -66.01
C GLY A 227 -4.06 0.17 -64.50
N ALA A 228 -3.61 1.22 -63.81
CA ALA A 228 -3.72 1.34 -62.36
C ALA A 228 -5.18 1.52 -61.89
N ASP A 229 -5.98 2.32 -62.60
CA ASP A 229 -7.38 2.59 -62.24
C ASP A 229 -8.28 1.35 -62.39
N VAL A 230 -8.01 0.49 -63.39
CA VAL A 230 -8.72 -0.79 -63.58
C VAL A 230 -8.35 -1.78 -62.47
N ALA A 231 -7.08 -1.84 -62.07
CA ALA A 231 -6.65 -2.67 -60.95
C ALA A 231 -7.24 -2.20 -59.61
N ALA A 232 -7.28 -0.88 -59.37
CA ALA A 232 -7.84 -0.29 -58.15
C ALA A 232 -9.36 -0.52 -58.03
N THR A 233 -10.11 -0.34 -59.11
CA THR A 233 -11.56 -0.61 -59.13
C THR A 233 -11.88 -2.09 -58.93
N SER A 234 -11.11 -3.00 -59.53
CA SER A 234 -11.25 -4.44 -59.28
C SER A 234 -10.97 -4.80 -57.81
N LYS A 235 -9.95 -4.19 -57.17
CA LYS A 235 -9.62 -4.46 -55.77
C LYS A 235 -10.68 -3.91 -54.80
N LEU A 236 -11.26 -2.74 -55.09
CA LEU A 236 -12.38 -2.18 -54.32
C LEU A 236 -13.66 -3.02 -54.41
N ALA A 237 -13.93 -3.65 -55.57
CA ALA A 237 -15.05 -4.57 -55.72
C ALA A 237 -14.84 -5.86 -54.90
N GLU A 238 -13.63 -6.41 -54.93
CA GLU A 238 -13.23 -7.60 -54.16
C GLU A 238 -13.34 -7.36 -52.64
N ILE A 239 -12.91 -6.18 -52.16
CA ILE A 239 -13.03 -5.77 -50.75
C ILE A 239 -14.49 -5.58 -50.33
N ARG A 240 -15.37 -5.03 -51.18
CA ARG A 240 -16.81 -4.95 -50.87
C ARG A 240 -17.46 -6.32 -50.80
N ALA A 241 -17.17 -7.21 -51.74
CA ALA A 241 -17.70 -8.58 -51.73
C ALA A 241 -17.22 -9.36 -50.48
N ALA A 242 -15.98 -9.12 -50.02
CA ALA A 242 -15.48 -9.66 -48.77
C ALA A 242 -16.26 -9.13 -47.55
N MET A 243 -16.44 -7.81 -47.42
CA MET A 243 -17.20 -7.21 -46.30
C MET A 243 -18.69 -7.61 -46.29
N GLU A 244 -19.33 -7.73 -47.45
CA GLU A 244 -20.74 -8.13 -47.56
C GLU A 244 -20.92 -9.61 -47.15
N LYS A 245 -19.93 -10.46 -47.49
CA LYS A 245 -19.88 -11.86 -47.04
C LYS A 245 -19.55 -11.99 -45.55
N GLU A 246 -18.68 -11.15 -45.02
CA GLU A 246 -18.31 -11.10 -43.60
C GLU A 246 -19.49 -10.62 -42.73
N ALA A 247 -20.23 -9.59 -43.18
CA ALA A 247 -21.46 -9.12 -42.57
C ALA A 247 -22.59 -10.17 -42.61
N ALA A 248 -22.70 -10.93 -43.70
CA ALA A 248 -23.64 -12.05 -43.79
C ALA A 248 -23.27 -13.20 -42.82
N THR A 249 -21.98 -13.48 -42.61
CA THR A 249 -21.53 -14.52 -41.66
C THR A 249 -21.59 -14.11 -40.19
N ALA A 250 -21.65 -12.82 -39.88
CA ALA A 250 -21.81 -12.31 -38.51
C ALA A 250 -23.28 -12.22 -38.06
N GLY A 251 -24.25 -12.42 -38.96
CA GLY A 251 -25.68 -12.20 -38.72
C GLY A 251 -26.49 -13.43 -38.31
N GLU A 252 -25.95 -14.65 -38.42
CA GLU A 252 -26.77 -15.87 -38.36
C GLU A 252 -26.37 -16.85 -37.23
N LEU A 253 -26.67 -16.43 -35.99
CA LEU A 253 -27.02 -17.38 -34.94
C LEU A 253 -28.41 -17.97 -35.24
N THR A 254 -28.41 -19.26 -35.58
CA THR A 254 -29.45 -20.31 -35.47
C THR A 254 -30.74 -20.03 -34.65
N PRO A 255 -31.84 -20.82 -34.83
CA PRO A 255 -32.18 -21.74 -35.94
C PRO A 255 -33.66 -21.67 -36.42
N GLY A 256 -33.94 -22.26 -37.59
CA GLY A 256 -35.30 -22.48 -38.12
C GLY A 256 -35.56 -23.90 -38.63
N THR A 257 -36.09 -24.75 -37.74
CA THR A 257 -37.00 -25.90 -37.91
C THR A 257 -37.24 -26.57 -39.29
N GLU A 258 -37.11 -27.92 -39.25
CA GLU A 258 -37.64 -28.99 -40.15
C GLU A 258 -37.00 -29.20 -41.55
N SER A 259 -37.02 -30.40 -42.16
CA SER A 259 -37.43 -31.78 -41.75
C SER A 259 -36.64 -32.83 -42.59
N GLY A 260 -36.55 -34.15 -42.30
CA GLY A 260 -37.14 -35.04 -41.29
C GLY A 260 -36.67 -36.50 -41.56
N GLY A 261 -37.20 -37.51 -40.85
CA GLY A 261 -36.85 -38.94 -41.01
C GLY A 261 -36.23 -39.57 -39.74
N ALA A 262 -36.99 -39.84 -38.69
CA ALA A 262 -37.95 -40.95 -38.51
C ALA A 262 -37.31 -42.24 -37.93
N GLN A 263 -38.01 -42.83 -36.95
CA GLN A 263 -37.65 -44.03 -36.15
C GLN A 263 -36.46 -43.84 -35.18
N GLY A 264 -36.56 -44.24 -33.91
CA GLY A 264 -37.72 -44.75 -33.19
C GLY A 264 -37.39 -45.07 -31.73
N VAL A 265 -38.30 -44.67 -30.82
CA VAL A 265 -38.56 -45.21 -29.48
C VAL A 265 -37.52 -46.13 -28.81
N GLU A 266 -36.84 -45.62 -27.80
CA GLU A 266 -36.86 -46.28 -26.47
C GLU A 266 -36.65 -45.24 -25.36
N ALA A 267 -37.64 -45.08 -24.50
CA ALA A 267 -37.61 -44.16 -23.36
C ALA A 267 -37.15 -44.92 -22.12
N GLY A 268 -36.21 -44.36 -21.36
CA GLY A 268 -35.79 -44.93 -20.08
C GLY A 268 -36.93 -44.97 -19.07
N GLN A 269 -37.21 -46.15 -18.52
CA GLN A 269 -38.02 -46.26 -17.31
C GLN A 269 -37.18 -45.86 -16.09
N SER A 270 -37.47 -44.69 -15.53
CA SER A 270 -37.23 -44.45 -14.11
C SER A 270 -38.33 -45.17 -13.33
N ASP A 271 -38.04 -46.37 -12.82
CA ASP A 271 -38.98 -47.07 -11.94
C ASP A 271 -38.97 -46.44 -10.55
N ALA A 272 -40.17 -46.22 -10.02
CA ALA A 272 -40.40 -45.70 -8.70
C ALA A 272 -41.47 -46.56 -8.04
N SER A 273 -41.10 -47.29 -6.99
CA SER A 273 -41.99 -47.56 -5.85
C SER A 273 -41.22 -48.21 -4.69
N ALA A 274 -41.32 -47.59 -3.53
CA ALA A 274 -41.14 -48.30 -2.27
C ALA A 274 -42.30 -49.28 -2.08
N LYS A 275 -42.04 -50.45 -1.49
CA LYS A 275 -43.08 -51.33 -0.96
C LYS A 275 -42.74 -51.71 0.49
N PRO A 276 -43.63 -51.48 1.45
CA PRO A 276 -43.54 -52.10 2.77
C PRO A 276 -44.18 -53.50 2.72
N GLU A 277 -43.71 -54.42 3.56
CA GLU A 277 -44.55 -55.46 4.19
C GLU A 277 -43.79 -56.12 5.34
N HIS A 278 -44.56 -56.77 6.23
CA HIS A 278 -44.16 -57.11 7.59
C HIS A 278 -44.78 -58.46 7.97
N ASP A 279 -43.94 -59.48 8.13
CA ASP A 279 -44.17 -60.71 8.93
C ASP A 279 -42.81 -61.41 9.13
#